data_AF-A0A2R8CJ20-F1
#
_entry.id   AF-A0A2R8CJ20-F1
#
_cell.length_a   1.000
_cell.length_b   1.000
_cell.length_c   1.000
_cell.angle_alpha   90.00
_cell.angle_beta   90.00
_cell.angle_gamma   90.00
#
_symmetry.space_group_name_H-M   'P 1'
#
loop_
_entity.id
_entity.type
_entity.pdbx_description
1 polymer ?
#
loop_
_entity_poly.entity_id
_entity_poly.type
_entity_poly.pdbx_seq_one_letter_code
_entity_poly.pdbx_strand_id
1 'polypeptide(L)'
;MEPSVTTPLTTPVFSKPRVAHLVSLKNLGGVERSFARFYTHHVPSLDHHVLLQTDGIHPLLKPDLAAFKSRIHGIKGPASLKIPRLARPLRHAWQRRVLEQQSIDAILVWNKISNHPMVFPNDMRVVHYEHGTAWLAKDSPSARAYLGRIDGVVCNSFAALRLLQIKWGGQQGYSLSRAA
;
A
#
# COMPACT_ATOMS: atom_id res chain seq x y z
N MET A 1 -14.82 6.28 55.25
CA MET A 1 -15.46 6.44 53.94
C MET A 1 -14.58 7.39 53.14
N GLU A 2 -13.56 6.87 52.47
CA GLU A 2 -12.64 7.68 51.65
C GLU A 2 -13.16 7.76 50.21
N PRO A 3 -13.13 8.93 49.55
CA PRO A 3 -13.47 9.03 48.15
C PRO A 3 -12.27 8.58 47.29
N SER A 4 -12.46 7.51 46.52
CA SER A 4 -11.54 7.11 45.46
C SER A 4 -11.42 8.22 44.41
N VAL A 5 -10.20 8.74 44.24
CA VAL A 5 -9.82 9.62 43.15
C VAL A 5 -9.69 8.79 41.88
N THR A 6 -10.67 8.91 40.99
CA THR A 6 -10.61 8.33 39.65
C THR A 6 -9.70 9.19 38.77
N THR A 7 -8.46 8.75 38.56
CA THR A 7 -7.56 9.35 37.57
C THR A 7 -8.16 9.14 36.18
N PRO A 8 -8.38 10.19 35.36
CA PRO A 8 -8.87 10.01 34.00
C PRO A 8 -7.81 9.27 33.17
N LEU A 9 -8.22 8.16 32.57
CA LEU A 9 -7.42 7.45 31.57
C LEU A 9 -7.18 8.40 30.40
N THR A 10 -5.94 8.85 30.24
CA THR A 10 -5.52 9.63 29.07
C THR A 10 -5.67 8.75 27.84
N THR A 11 -6.74 8.95 27.08
CA THR A 11 -6.91 8.33 25.77
C THR A 11 -5.73 8.74 24.89
N PRO A 12 -4.93 7.81 24.35
CA PRO A 12 -3.85 8.17 23.45
C PRO A 12 -4.45 8.91 22.25
N VAL A 13 -3.97 10.13 22.03
CA VAL A 13 -4.24 10.87 20.80
C VAL A 13 -3.51 10.12 19.68
N PHE A 14 -4.21 9.22 19.00
CA PHE A 14 -3.65 8.56 17.82
C PHE A 14 -3.49 9.62 16.72
N SER A 15 -2.25 10.04 16.47
CA SER A 15 -1.93 10.74 15.22
C SER A 15 -2.30 9.84 14.05
N LYS A 16 -3.01 10.38 13.06
CA LYS A 16 -3.38 9.64 11.85
C LYS A 16 -2.11 9.06 11.20
N PRO A 17 -2.06 7.77 10.86
CA PRO A 17 -0.86 7.18 10.26
C PRO A 17 -0.57 7.78 8.88
N ARG A 18 0.72 7.92 8.55
CA ARG A 18 1.19 8.34 7.22
C ARG A 18 1.24 7.12 6.30
N VAL A 19 0.32 7.06 5.34
CA VAL A 19 0.12 5.87 4.50
C VAL A 19 0.67 6.08 3.09
N ALA A 20 1.51 5.16 2.65
CA ALA A 20 2.04 5.12 1.30
C ALA A 20 1.25 4.15 0.40
N HIS A 21 0.64 4.66 -0.65
CA HIS A 21 -0.10 3.90 -1.64
C HIS A 21 0.83 3.39 -2.74
N LEU A 22 1.12 2.09 -2.73
CA LEU A 22 1.89 1.44 -3.79
C LEU A 22 0.97 1.05 -4.95
N VAL A 23 1.02 1.81 -6.04
CA VAL A 23 0.07 1.70 -7.17
C VAL A 23 0.77 1.90 -8.52
N SER A 24 0.27 1.25 -9.57
CA SER A 24 0.65 1.54 -10.95
C SER A 24 -0.35 2.52 -11.55
N LEU A 25 0.14 3.66 -12.07
CA LEU A 25 -0.71 4.69 -12.68
C LEU A 25 -0.39 4.90 -14.16
N LYS A 26 0.44 4.05 -14.77
CA LYS A 26 0.88 4.22 -16.16
C LYS A 26 -0.25 3.92 -17.15
N ASN A 27 -1.02 2.87 -16.87
CA ASN A 27 -2.17 2.48 -17.67
C ASN A 27 -3.45 2.95 -16.97
N LEU A 28 -4.52 3.14 -17.73
CA LEU A 28 -5.80 3.57 -17.17
C LEU A 28 -6.78 2.40 -17.14
N GLY A 29 -7.25 2.06 -15.95
CA GLY A 29 -8.30 1.07 -15.71
C GLY A 29 -9.18 1.47 -14.53
N GLY A 30 -9.99 0.53 -14.05
CA GLY A 30 -10.92 0.76 -12.94
C GLY A 30 -10.19 1.06 -11.62
N VAL A 31 -9.07 0.41 -11.37
CA VAL A 31 -8.28 0.56 -10.13
C VAL A 31 -7.64 1.93 -10.08
N GLU A 32 -7.04 2.39 -11.18
CA GLU A 32 -6.33 3.66 -11.24
C GLU A 32 -7.30 4.85 -11.13
N ARG A 33 -8.49 4.76 -11.74
CA ARG A 33 -9.55 5.76 -11.56
C ARG A 33 -10.09 5.78 -10.13
N SER A 34 -10.31 4.61 -9.54
CA SER A 34 -10.79 4.49 -8.16
C SER A 34 -9.75 5.05 -7.17
N PHE A 35 -8.47 4.73 -7.39
CA PHE A 35 -7.36 5.28 -6.63
C PHE A 35 -7.31 6.80 -6.75
N ALA A 36 -7.35 7.36 -7.97
CA ALA A 36 -7.25 8.80 -8.16
C ALA A 36 -8.38 9.54 -7.43
N ARG A 37 -9.63 9.07 -7.56
CA ARG A 37 -10.79 9.64 -6.85
C ARG A 37 -10.66 9.54 -5.33
N PHE A 38 -10.27 8.38 -4.82
CA PHE A 38 -10.02 8.20 -3.39
C PHE A 38 -8.94 9.17 -2.90
N TYR A 39 -7.82 9.22 -3.61
CA TYR A 39 -6.65 10.00 -3.23
C TYR A 39 -6.98 11.50 -3.21
N THR A 40 -7.57 12.04 -4.28
CA THR A 40 -7.91 13.47 -4.34
C THR A 40 -8.95 13.89 -3.31
N HIS A 41 -9.88 13.00 -2.96
CA HIS A 41 -10.90 13.28 -1.96
C HIS A 41 -10.35 13.26 -0.52
N HIS A 42 -9.43 12.35 -0.20
CA HIS A 42 -9.00 12.11 1.18
C HIS A 42 -7.67 12.76 1.58
N VAL A 43 -6.74 12.99 0.63
CA VAL A 43 -5.42 13.61 0.89
C VAL A 43 -5.47 14.97 1.60
N PRO A 44 -6.49 15.84 1.39
CA PRO A 44 -6.57 17.08 2.16
C PRO A 44 -6.75 16.84 3.68
N SER A 45 -7.29 15.69 4.07
CA SER A 45 -7.66 15.36 5.45
C SER A 45 -6.79 14.28 6.11
N LEU A 46 -5.99 13.57 5.30
CA LEU A 46 -5.13 12.45 5.71
C LEU A 46 -3.73 12.60 5.10
N ASP A 47 -2.71 12.10 5.79
CA ASP A 47 -1.34 12.19 5.30
C ASP A 47 -0.96 10.99 4.41
N HIS A 48 -1.46 11.04 3.17
CA HIS A 48 -1.28 9.97 2.20
C HIS A 48 -0.22 10.34 1.15
N HIS A 49 0.62 9.36 0.83
CA HIS A 49 1.69 9.45 -0.16
C HIS A 49 1.48 8.41 -1.27
N VAL A 50 2.04 8.64 -2.45
CA VAL A 50 1.99 7.70 -3.59
C VAL A 50 3.38 7.16 -3.88
N LEU A 51 3.48 5.84 -3.96
CA LEU A 51 4.66 5.12 -4.43
C LEU A 51 4.37 4.54 -5.82
N LEU A 52 5.00 5.11 -6.85
CA LEU A 52 4.76 4.70 -8.23
C LEU A 52 5.45 3.36 -8.53
N GLN A 53 4.67 2.32 -8.80
CA GLN A 53 5.18 1.01 -9.26
C GLN A 53 5.73 1.06 -10.70
N THR A 54 5.15 1.92 -11.52
CA THR A 54 5.50 2.12 -12.94
C THR A 54 6.03 3.51 -13.17
N ASP A 55 6.72 3.70 -14.28
CA ASP A 55 7.27 5.00 -14.60
C ASP A 55 6.17 5.84 -15.24
N GLY A 56 5.92 7.01 -14.65
CA GLY A 56 4.93 7.97 -15.13
C GLY A 56 3.51 7.70 -14.63
N ILE A 57 2.67 8.70 -14.89
CA ILE A 57 1.24 8.75 -14.59
C ILE A 57 0.53 8.94 -15.93
N HIS A 58 -0.56 8.21 -16.15
CA HIS A 58 -1.38 8.30 -17.34
C HIS A 58 -1.87 9.75 -17.53
N PRO A 59 -1.86 10.31 -18.75
CA PRO A 59 -2.21 11.72 -18.99
C PRO A 59 -3.55 12.15 -18.39
N LEU A 60 -4.57 11.29 -18.47
CA LEU A 60 -5.90 11.57 -17.90
C LEU A 60 -5.95 11.68 -16.37
N LEU A 61 -4.96 11.13 -15.65
CA LEU A 61 -4.88 11.21 -14.19
C LEU A 61 -3.94 12.33 -13.71
N LYS A 62 -3.12 12.90 -14.62
CA LYS A 62 -2.16 13.94 -14.26
C LYS A 62 -2.81 15.20 -13.70
N PRO A 63 -3.90 15.75 -14.27
CA PRO A 63 -4.53 16.95 -13.72
C PRO A 63 -4.99 16.75 -12.28
N ASP A 64 -5.67 15.64 -12.00
CA ASP A 64 -6.19 15.29 -10.68
C ASP A 64 -5.08 15.18 -9.62
N LEU A 65 -3.90 14.71 -10.02
CA LEU A 65 -2.77 14.47 -9.12
C LEU A 65 -1.75 15.61 -9.09
N ALA A 66 -1.89 16.62 -9.96
CA ALA A 66 -0.91 17.70 -10.12
C ALA A 66 -0.73 18.51 -8.82
N ALA A 67 -1.82 18.78 -8.12
CA ALA A 67 -1.83 19.51 -6.85
C ALA A 67 -1.04 18.80 -5.73
N PHE A 68 -0.79 17.50 -5.88
CA PHE A 68 -0.16 16.66 -4.85
C PHE A 68 1.21 16.13 -5.27
N LYS A 69 1.86 16.76 -6.26
CA LYS A 69 3.14 16.30 -6.82
C LYS A 69 4.23 16.04 -5.77
N SER A 70 4.29 16.84 -4.70
CA SER A 70 5.26 16.66 -3.60
C SER A 70 5.07 15.36 -2.81
N ARG A 71 3.88 14.73 -2.90
CA ARG A 71 3.52 13.47 -2.23
C ARG A 71 3.64 12.26 -3.13
N ILE A 72 4.14 12.43 -4.37
CA ILE A 72 4.27 11.36 -5.35
C ILE A 72 5.75 11.01 -5.54
N HIS A 73 6.09 9.75 -5.26
CA HIS A 73 7.47 9.29 -5.17
C HIS A 73 7.74 8.13 -6.12
N GLY A 74 8.85 8.20 -6.85
CA GLY A 74 9.35 7.10 -7.66
C GLY A 74 10.15 6.10 -6.82
N ILE A 75 9.84 4.81 -6.93
CA ILE A 75 10.53 3.76 -6.15
C ILE A 75 11.71 3.12 -6.88
N LYS A 76 11.98 3.53 -8.12
CA LYS A 76 13.04 2.98 -8.98
C LYS A 76 14.27 3.87 -9.03
N GLY A 77 14.32 4.93 -8.24
CA GLY A 77 15.38 5.94 -8.25
C GLY A 77 14.80 7.36 -8.27
N PRO A 78 15.67 8.37 -8.13
CA PRO A 78 15.28 9.78 -8.28
C PRO A 78 14.73 10.05 -9.69
N ALA A 79 13.95 11.13 -9.81
CA ALA A 79 13.21 11.46 -11.04
C ALA A 79 14.08 11.46 -12.32
N SER A 80 15.34 11.89 -12.22
CA SER A 80 16.29 12.01 -13.34
C SER A 80 17.13 10.75 -13.61
N LEU A 81 17.25 9.83 -12.65
CA LEU A 81 18.13 8.66 -12.79
C LEU A 81 17.47 7.40 -12.22
N LYS A 82 17.07 6.49 -13.11
CA LYS A 82 16.52 5.20 -12.73
C LYS A 82 17.65 4.25 -12.35
N ILE A 83 17.57 3.68 -11.16
CA ILE A 83 18.44 2.61 -10.71
C ILE A 83 18.06 1.34 -11.48
N PRO A 84 18.99 0.67 -12.21
CA PRO A 84 18.71 -0.55 -12.98
C PRO A 84 18.29 -1.74 -12.12
N ARG A 85 17.63 -2.76 -12.73
CA ARG A 85 17.15 -3.94 -11.97
C ARG A 85 18.28 -4.82 -11.43
N LEU A 86 19.46 -4.74 -12.02
CA LEU A 86 20.65 -5.48 -11.59
C LEU A 86 21.22 -4.90 -10.28
N ALA A 87 21.10 -3.59 -10.06
CA ALA A 87 21.55 -2.91 -8.85
C ALA A 87 20.50 -2.99 -7.72
N ARG A 88 20.07 -4.21 -7.37
CA ARG A 88 19.03 -4.44 -6.34
C ARG A 88 19.36 -3.78 -4.99
N PRO A 89 20.57 -3.90 -4.42
CA PRO A 89 20.88 -3.30 -3.12
C PRO A 89 20.70 -1.77 -3.12
N LEU A 90 21.19 -1.10 -4.18
CA LEU A 90 21.05 0.34 -4.34
C LEU A 90 19.57 0.75 -4.46
N ARG A 91 18.77 -0.03 -5.19
CA ARG A 91 17.33 0.23 -5.27
C ARG A 91 16.64 0.03 -3.93
N HIS A 92 17.02 -0.98 -3.15
CA HIS A 92 16.48 -1.20 -1.81
C HIS A 92 16.84 -0.05 -0.86
N ALA A 93 18.08 0.42 -0.89
CA ALA A 93 18.51 1.58 -0.11
C ALA A 93 17.72 2.84 -0.50
N TRP A 94 17.49 3.08 -1.79
CA TRP A 94 16.65 4.17 -2.28
C TRP A 94 15.20 4.06 -1.76
N GLN A 95 14.59 2.88 -1.89
CA GLN A 95 13.23 2.63 -1.43
C GLN A 95 13.10 2.86 0.08
N ARG A 96 14.06 2.38 0.88
CA ARG A 96 14.12 2.61 2.32
C ARG A 96 14.22 4.10 2.64
N ARG A 97 15.14 4.81 1.99
CA ARG A 97 15.32 6.25 2.14
C ARG A 97 14.03 7.03 1.85
N VAL A 98 13.31 6.69 0.78
CA VAL A 98 12.03 7.33 0.45
C VAL A 98 11.01 7.13 1.57
N LEU A 99 10.90 5.92 2.12
CA LEU A 99 9.98 5.62 3.23
C LEU A 99 10.35 6.41 4.50
N GLU A 100 11.64 6.47 4.84
CA GLU A 100 12.14 7.17 6.03
C GLU A 100 12.01 8.69 5.92
N GLN A 101 12.38 9.27 4.78
CA GLN A 101 12.30 10.72 4.54
C GLN A 101 10.87 11.25 4.63
N GLN A 102 9.89 10.41 4.28
CA GLN A 102 8.47 10.76 4.36
C GLN A 102 7.81 10.25 5.65
N SER A 103 8.58 9.63 6.54
CA SER A 103 8.11 9.03 7.80
C SER A 103 6.88 8.14 7.61
N ILE A 104 6.90 7.29 6.57
CA ILE A 104 5.77 6.40 6.27
C ILE A 104 5.60 5.36 7.39
N ASP A 105 4.37 5.18 7.84
CA ASP A 105 4.01 4.21 8.90
C ASP A 105 3.45 2.90 8.34
N ALA A 106 2.82 2.96 7.16
CA ALA A 106 2.22 1.81 6.52
C ALA A 106 2.22 1.92 4.99
N ILE A 107 2.24 0.77 4.32
CA ILE A 107 2.12 0.65 2.86
C ILE A 107 0.78 0.00 2.52
N LEU A 108 -0.04 0.69 1.72
CA LEU A 108 -1.25 0.14 1.11
C LEU A 108 -0.96 -0.23 -0.34
N VAL A 109 -1.01 -1.52 -0.66
CA VAL A 109 -0.70 -2.04 -1.99
C VAL A 109 -1.97 -2.22 -2.80
N TRP A 110 -2.05 -1.55 -3.96
CA TRP A 110 -3.24 -1.56 -4.80
C TRP A 110 -3.20 -2.69 -5.80
N ASN A 111 -4.08 -3.68 -5.61
CA ASN A 111 -4.49 -4.68 -6.60
C ASN A 111 -3.32 -5.29 -7.38
N LYS A 112 -2.29 -5.74 -6.66
CA LYS A 112 -1.16 -6.51 -7.20
C LYS A 112 -0.74 -7.54 -6.17
N ILE A 113 -0.64 -8.81 -6.60
CA ILE A 113 -0.34 -9.95 -5.70
C ILE A 113 1.03 -10.54 -5.96
N SER A 114 1.66 -10.27 -7.11
CA SER A 114 2.95 -10.86 -7.46
C SER A 114 3.87 -9.88 -8.17
N ASN A 115 5.16 -10.20 -8.18
CA ASN A 115 6.20 -9.46 -8.88
C ASN A 115 6.24 -7.98 -8.49
N HIS A 116 6.22 -7.72 -7.18
CA HIS A 116 6.32 -6.36 -6.65
C HIS A 116 7.68 -5.75 -6.97
N PRO A 117 7.71 -4.47 -7.40
CA PRO A 117 8.95 -3.76 -7.72
C PRO A 117 9.77 -3.30 -6.50
N MET A 118 9.24 -3.49 -5.28
CA MET A 118 9.94 -3.23 -4.03
C MET A 118 9.90 -4.47 -3.13
N VAL A 119 10.90 -4.59 -2.27
CA VAL A 119 10.84 -5.48 -1.10
C VAL A 119 10.27 -4.66 0.05
N PHE A 120 9.33 -5.24 0.77
CA PHE A 120 8.65 -4.58 1.87
C PHE A 120 9.49 -4.69 3.15
N PRO A 121 9.87 -3.58 3.81
CA PRO A 121 10.66 -3.63 5.04
C PRO A 121 9.93 -4.37 6.17
N ASN A 122 10.58 -5.26 6.91
CA ASN A 122 9.91 -6.11 7.92
C ASN A 122 9.28 -5.33 9.09
N ASP A 123 9.78 -4.12 9.35
CA ASP A 123 9.33 -3.20 10.39
C ASP A 123 8.13 -2.33 9.97
N MET A 124 7.61 -2.51 8.75
CA MET A 124 6.52 -1.70 8.18
C MET A 124 5.22 -2.49 8.10
N ARG A 125 4.07 -1.88 8.43
CA ARG A 125 2.77 -2.51 8.15
C ARG A 125 2.48 -2.50 6.65
N VAL A 126 2.05 -3.63 6.10
CA VAL A 126 1.68 -3.77 4.67
C VAL A 126 0.27 -4.31 4.58
N VAL A 127 -0.61 -3.50 4.00
CA VAL A 127 -2.01 -3.86 3.76
C VAL A 127 -2.23 -4.04 2.26
N HIS A 128 -2.96 -5.09 1.89
CA HIS A 128 -3.37 -5.32 0.51
C HIS A 128 -4.76 -4.73 0.27
N TYR A 129 -4.94 -3.92 -0.77
CA TYR A 129 -6.27 -3.55 -1.25
C TYR A 129 -6.64 -4.44 -2.44
N GLU A 130 -7.58 -5.35 -2.21
CA GLU A 130 -8.04 -6.30 -3.22
C GLU A 130 -9.20 -5.73 -4.02
N HIS A 131 -9.02 -5.72 -5.34
CA HIS A 131 -10.01 -5.28 -6.31
C HIS A 131 -10.14 -6.26 -7.49
N GLY A 132 -9.85 -7.55 -7.23
CA GLY A 132 -10.11 -8.66 -8.14
C GLY A 132 -8.91 -9.28 -8.83
N THR A 133 -7.69 -8.81 -8.57
CA THR A 133 -6.51 -9.46 -9.15
C THR A 133 -6.26 -10.85 -8.60
N ALA A 134 -6.76 -11.17 -7.40
CA ALA A 134 -6.66 -12.51 -6.84
C ALA A 134 -7.36 -13.57 -7.70
N TRP A 135 -8.42 -13.22 -8.45
CA TRP A 135 -9.12 -14.15 -9.33
C TRP A 135 -8.19 -14.72 -10.41
N LEU A 136 -7.42 -13.84 -11.04
CA LEU A 136 -6.59 -14.18 -12.20
C LEU A 136 -5.14 -14.50 -11.83
N ALA A 137 -4.69 -14.12 -10.64
CA ALA A 137 -3.33 -14.36 -10.19
C ALA A 137 -3.02 -15.87 -10.18
N LYS A 138 -1.93 -16.27 -10.83
CA LYS A 138 -1.42 -17.63 -10.77
C LYS A 138 -0.69 -17.83 -9.45
N ASP A 139 -0.81 -19.03 -8.90
CA ASP A 139 0.04 -19.45 -7.81
C ASP A 139 1.50 -19.44 -8.26
N SER A 140 2.34 -18.72 -7.51
CA SER A 140 3.75 -18.55 -7.81
C SER A 140 4.51 -18.24 -6.52
N PRO A 141 5.83 -18.52 -6.47
CA PRO A 141 6.65 -18.19 -5.31
C PRO A 141 6.55 -16.72 -4.91
N SER A 142 6.50 -15.80 -5.89
CA SER A 142 6.35 -14.37 -5.59
C SER A 142 4.98 -14.02 -5.02
N ALA A 143 3.91 -14.70 -5.45
CA ALA A 143 2.57 -14.49 -4.90
C ALA A 143 2.50 -14.97 -3.46
N ARG A 144 2.99 -16.18 -3.18
CA ARG A 144 3.03 -16.76 -1.83
C ARG A 144 3.89 -15.91 -0.88
N ALA A 145 5.07 -15.48 -1.33
CA ALA A 145 5.93 -14.62 -0.53
C ALA A 145 5.27 -13.26 -0.20
N TYR A 146 4.53 -12.68 -1.13
CA TYR A 146 3.80 -11.43 -0.88
C TYR A 146 2.64 -11.65 0.09
N LEU A 147 1.81 -12.67 -0.12
CA LEU A 147 0.69 -12.98 0.77
C LEU A 147 1.18 -13.36 2.18
N GLY A 148 2.36 -13.99 2.29
CA GLY A 148 3.04 -14.25 3.56
C GLY A 148 3.58 -13.01 4.25
N ARG A 149 3.76 -11.93 3.49
CA ARG A 149 4.28 -10.67 4.00
C ARG A 149 3.17 -9.73 4.46
N ILE A 150 1.96 -9.77 3.92
CA ILE A 150 0.94 -8.76 4.27
C ILE A 150 0.42 -8.94 5.70
N ASP A 151 0.20 -7.82 6.37
CA ASP A 151 -0.37 -7.73 7.72
C ASP A 151 -1.91 -7.75 7.72
N GLY A 152 -2.53 -7.46 6.58
CA GLY A 152 -3.97 -7.44 6.45
C GLY A 152 -4.45 -7.17 5.02
N VAL A 153 -5.76 -7.26 4.82
CA VAL A 153 -6.40 -7.03 3.53
C VAL A 153 -7.66 -6.16 3.69
N VAL A 154 -7.83 -5.23 2.76
CA VAL A 154 -9.08 -4.49 2.55
C VAL A 154 -9.67 -4.97 1.24
N CYS A 155 -10.90 -5.47 1.27
CA CYS A 155 -11.58 -5.98 0.08
C CYS A 155 -12.69 -5.02 -0.33
N ASN A 156 -12.85 -4.79 -1.63
CA ASN A 156 -13.97 -4.00 -2.15
C ASN A 156 -15.34 -4.71 -2.03
N SER A 157 -15.35 -5.99 -1.67
CA SER A 157 -16.56 -6.82 -1.56
C SER A 157 -16.31 -8.08 -0.73
N PHE A 158 -17.39 -8.66 -0.19
CA PHE A 158 -17.35 -9.97 0.45
C PHE A 158 -16.93 -11.09 -0.52
N ALA A 159 -17.28 -10.98 -1.80
CA ALA A 159 -16.89 -11.95 -2.81
C ALA A 159 -15.37 -11.99 -3.01
N ALA A 160 -14.71 -10.82 -3.04
CA ALA A 160 -13.25 -10.73 -3.13
C ALA A 160 -12.55 -11.34 -1.90
N LEU A 161 -13.06 -11.04 -0.69
CA LEU A 161 -12.55 -11.66 0.55
C LEU A 161 -12.72 -13.18 0.52
N ARG A 162 -13.91 -13.66 0.14
CA ARG A 162 -14.20 -15.10 0.09
C ARG A 162 -13.30 -15.82 -0.92
N LEU A 163 -13.05 -15.21 -2.08
CA LEU A 163 -12.10 -15.75 -3.03
C LEU A 163 -10.69 -15.84 -2.44
N LEU A 164 -10.21 -14.77 -1.78
CA LEU A 164 -8.90 -14.80 -1.14
C LEU A 164 -8.79 -15.95 -0.15
N GLN A 165 -9.81 -16.16 0.68
CA GLN A 165 -9.86 -17.28 1.63
C GLN A 165 -9.85 -18.65 0.92
N ILE A 166 -10.65 -18.84 -0.13
CA ILE A 166 -10.74 -20.13 -0.84
C ILE A 166 -9.44 -20.43 -1.58
N LYS A 167 -8.97 -19.48 -2.38
CA LYS A 167 -7.86 -19.70 -3.32
C LYS A 167 -6.50 -19.62 -2.62
N TRP A 168 -6.38 -18.80 -1.59
CA TRP A 168 -5.10 -18.47 -0.95
C TRP A 168 -5.06 -18.79 0.56
N GLY A 169 -6.21 -18.83 1.24
CA GLY A 169 -6.30 -19.09 2.69
C GLY A 169 -6.16 -20.56 3.10
N GLY A 170 -6.49 -21.51 2.23
CA GLY A 170 -6.37 -22.95 2.53
C GLY A 170 -4.96 -23.54 2.41
N GLN A 171 -3.96 -22.75 2.01
CA GLN A 171 -2.62 -23.25 1.66
C GLN A 171 -1.53 -22.90 2.70
N GLN A 172 -1.76 -21.93 3.59
CA GLN A 172 -0.90 -21.56 4.72
C GLN A 172 -1.81 -20.89 5.76
N GLY A 173 -1.58 -21.09 7.06
CA GLY A 173 -2.45 -20.65 8.17
C GLY A 173 -2.63 -19.13 8.32
N TYR A 174 -3.24 -18.48 7.33
CA TYR A 174 -3.63 -17.08 7.37
C TYR A 174 -4.96 -16.95 8.11
N SER A 175 -4.93 -16.30 9.27
CA SER A 175 -6.15 -15.77 9.86
C SER A 175 -6.50 -14.45 9.17
N LEU A 176 -7.16 -14.51 8.00
CA LEU A 176 -7.79 -13.34 7.35
C LEU A 176 -9.05 -12.87 8.12
N SER A 177 -8.98 -12.85 9.45
CA SER A 177 -10.13 -12.79 10.34
C SER A 177 -10.61 -11.38 10.68
N ARG A 178 -10.04 -10.34 10.09
CA ARG A 178 -10.55 -8.97 10.25
C ARG A 178 -10.45 -8.19 8.94
N ALA A 179 -11.54 -8.20 8.19
CA ALA A 179 -11.87 -7.10 7.31
C ALA A 179 -12.43 -5.97 8.20
N ALA A 180 -11.88 -4.77 8.03
CA ALA A 180 -12.46 -3.53 8.56
C ALA A 180 -13.25 -2.83 7.45
#